data_AF-A0AAJ0H5A3-F1
#
_entry.id   AF-A0AAJ0H5A3-F1
#
_cell.length_a   1.000
_cell.length_b   1.000
_cell.length_c   1.000
_cell.angle_alpha   90.00
_cell.angle_beta   90.00
_cell.angle_gamma   90.00
#
_symmetry.space_group_name_H-M   'P 1'
#
loop_
_entity.id
_entity.type
_entity.pdbx_description
1 polymer ?
#
loop_
_entity_poly.entity_id
_entity_poly.type
_entity_poly.pdbx_seq_one_letter_code
_entity_poly.pdbx_strand_id
1 'polypeptide(L)'
;MPSLGSCSAQSRVAHAYDALSYTWGSVADSNPTIFVNGHERAVTANLCAALWHLRDPSGERTLWIDALCINQQNNQEKGQQVQSMAKIYAKASRVIVWLGEPTVDSDLAFNALLSFVRQLDEEGQSPRPTTTANDAPESGLLEPLA
;
A
#
# COMPACT_ATOMS: atom_id res chain seq x y z
N MET A 1 25.92 -38.00 -30.00
CA MET A 1 26.50 -37.38 -28.78
C MET A 1 27.49 -36.31 -29.22
N PRO A 2 27.53 -35.11 -28.61
CA PRO A 2 26.47 -34.28 -28.01
C PRO A 2 26.46 -32.86 -28.68
N SER A 3 25.42 -32.03 -28.55
CA SER A 3 25.33 -31.10 -27.42
C SER A 3 23.90 -30.60 -27.25
N LEU A 4 23.47 -30.72 -26.00
CA LEU A 4 22.25 -30.15 -25.45
C LEU A 4 22.33 -28.64 -25.61
N GLY A 5 21.40 -28.07 -26.37
CA GLY A 5 21.12 -26.65 -26.32
C GLY A 5 20.79 -26.29 -24.87
N SER A 6 21.63 -25.42 -24.31
CA SER A 6 21.46 -24.84 -22.99
C SER A 6 20.03 -24.32 -22.83
N CYS A 7 19.22 -25.04 -22.04
CA CYS A 7 18.01 -24.48 -21.46
C CYS A 7 18.47 -23.40 -20.49
N SER A 8 18.49 -22.15 -20.93
CA SER A 8 18.56 -21.02 -20.00
C SER A 8 17.28 -21.08 -19.20
N ALA A 9 17.33 -21.68 -18.01
CA ALA A 9 16.32 -21.50 -17.01
C ALA A 9 16.21 -19.97 -16.81
N GLN A 10 15.19 -19.34 -17.39
CA GLN A 10 14.84 -17.99 -16.99
C GLN A 10 14.59 -18.07 -15.49
N SER A 11 15.51 -17.50 -14.70
CA SER A 11 15.24 -17.23 -13.31
C SER A 11 13.90 -16.51 -13.27
N ARG A 12 12.90 -17.08 -12.60
CA ARG A 12 11.62 -16.41 -12.35
C ARG A 12 11.91 -15.26 -11.39
N VAL A 13 12.51 -14.18 -11.90
CA VAL A 13 12.55 -12.91 -11.20
C VAL A 13 11.09 -12.54 -11.06
N ALA A 14 10.57 -12.62 -9.84
CA ALA A 14 9.26 -12.06 -9.56
C ALA A 14 9.39 -10.56 -9.83
N HIS A 15 8.85 -10.10 -10.96
CA HIS A 15 8.82 -8.67 -11.25
C HIS A 15 8.01 -7.99 -10.16
N ALA A 16 8.65 -7.06 -9.45
CA ALA A 16 8.00 -6.24 -8.45
C ALA A 16 6.85 -5.45 -9.11
N TYR A 17 5.72 -5.36 -8.43
CA TYR A 17 4.55 -4.61 -8.89
C TYR A 17 3.87 -3.92 -7.70
N ASP A 18 3.24 -2.79 -7.97
CA ASP A 18 2.32 -2.14 -7.05
C ASP A 18 0.89 -2.61 -7.36
N ALA A 19 0.07 -2.85 -6.34
CA ALA A 19 -1.35 -3.15 -6.53
C ALA A 19 -2.19 -1.87 -6.39
N LEU A 20 -3.17 -1.67 -7.27
CA LEU A 20 -4.12 -0.56 -7.17
C LEU A 20 -5.39 -1.01 -6.47
N SER A 21 -5.75 -0.33 -5.38
CA SER A 21 -7.03 -0.44 -4.70
C SER A 21 -7.87 0.79 -4.99
N TYR A 22 -9.02 0.61 -5.62
CA TYR A 22 -9.91 1.69 -6.03
C TYR A 22 -11.35 1.17 -6.07
N THR A 23 -12.32 2.09 -6.01
CA THR A 23 -13.73 1.74 -6.21
C THR A 23 -14.03 1.64 -7.70
N TRP A 24 -14.78 0.62 -8.09
CA TRP A 24 -15.28 0.54 -9.45
C TRP A 24 -16.29 1.67 -9.66
N GLY A 25 -16.05 2.50 -10.67
CA GLY A 25 -16.97 3.57 -11.05
C GLY A 25 -18.25 3.05 -11.71
N SER A 26 -19.20 3.95 -11.97
CA SER A 26 -20.38 3.62 -12.75
C SER A 26 -19.99 3.28 -14.20
N VAL A 27 -20.64 2.27 -14.77
CA VAL A 27 -20.53 1.94 -16.21
C VAL A 27 -21.40 2.86 -17.09
N ALA A 28 -22.21 3.73 -16.47
CA ALA A 28 -23.09 4.67 -17.17
C ALA A 28 -22.36 5.91 -17.71
N ASP A 29 -21.14 6.17 -17.24
CA ASP A 29 -20.33 7.28 -17.72
C ASP A 29 -19.65 6.90 -19.05
N SER A 30 -19.31 7.91 -19.86
CA SER A 30 -18.50 7.72 -21.07
C SER A 30 -17.20 6.99 -20.69
N ASN A 31 -17.05 5.74 -21.13
CA ASN A 31 -15.89 4.92 -20.78
C ASN A 31 -14.70 5.31 -21.66
N PRO A 32 -13.66 5.98 -21.12
CA PRO A 32 -12.44 6.26 -21.88
C PRO A 32 -11.74 4.96 -22.29
N THR A 33 -10.95 5.06 -23.36
CA THR A 33 -10.18 3.94 -23.90
C THR A 33 -8.71 4.08 -23.53
N ILE A 34 -8.10 2.97 -23.12
CA ILE A 34 -6.66 2.82 -22.95
C ILE A 34 -6.13 1.73 -23.87
N PHE A 35 -4.82 1.73 -24.12
CA PHE A 35 -4.16 0.67 -24.87
C PHE A 35 -3.45 -0.30 -23.91
N VAL A 36 -3.80 -1.58 -23.99
CA VAL A 36 -3.14 -2.66 -23.26
C VAL A 36 -2.62 -3.66 -24.28
N ASN A 37 -1.30 -3.84 -24.34
CA ASN A 37 -0.63 -4.70 -25.34
C ASN A 37 -1.06 -4.38 -26.78
N GLY A 38 -1.19 -3.09 -27.12
CA GLY A 38 -1.61 -2.64 -28.46
C GLY A 38 -3.10 -2.79 -28.76
N HIS A 39 -3.91 -3.27 -27.81
CA HIS A 39 -5.35 -3.43 -27.97
C HIS A 39 -6.10 -2.36 -27.18
N GLU A 40 -7.12 -1.78 -27.79
CA GLU A 40 -8.03 -0.86 -27.13
C GLU A 40 -8.87 -1.58 -26.07
N ARG A 41 -8.94 -0.98 -24.88
CA ARG A 41 -9.74 -1.45 -23.75
C ARG A 41 -10.52 -0.27 -23.20
N ALA A 42 -11.84 -0.40 -23.16
CA ALA A 42 -12.68 0.53 -22.43
C ALA A 42 -12.45 0.34 -20.92
N VAL A 43 -12.26 1.44 -20.19
CA VAL A 43 -12.14 1.46 -18.74
C VAL A 43 -13.12 2.48 -18.16
N THR A 44 -13.44 2.34 -16.87
CA THR A 44 -14.26 3.34 -16.18
C THR A 44 -13.51 4.68 -16.09
N ALA A 45 -14.25 5.78 -16.03
CA ALA A 45 -13.67 7.11 -15.85
C ALA A 45 -12.78 7.19 -14.60
N ASN A 46 -13.21 6.55 -13.49
CA ASN A 46 -12.43 6.50 -12.25
C ASN A 46 -11.08 5.78 -12.42
N LEU A 47 -11.05 4.65 -13.13
CA LEU A 47 -9.79 3.94 -13.39
C LEU A 47 -8.87 4.76 -14.30
N CYS A 48 -9.43 5.44 -15.31
CA CYS A 48 -8.66 6.30 -16.19
C CYS A 48 -8.02 7.47 -15.44
N ALA A 49 -8.78 8.14 -14.57
CA ALA A 49 -8.28 9.19 -13.69
C ALA A 49 -7.15 8.68 -12.78
N ALA A 50 -7.36 7.55 -12.10
CA ALA A 50 -6.32 6.93 -11.27
C ALA A 50 -5.04 6.64 -12.08
N LEU A 51 -5.15 6.04 -13.26
CA LEU A 51 -4.00 5.77 -14.13
C LEU A 51 -3.29 7.04 -14.60
N TRP A 52 -4.03 8.11 -14.84
CA TRP A 52 -3.47 9.41 -15.23
C TRP A 52 -2.65 10.02 -14.09
N HIS A 53 -3.18 10.01 -12.87
CA HIS A 53 -2.50 10.53 -11.68
C HIS A 53 -1.29 9.68 -11.24
N LEU A 54 -1.33 8.36 -11.52
CA LEU A 54 -0.22 7.46 -11.21
C LEU A 54 0.88 7.46 -12.26
N ARG A 55 0.66 8.12 -13.40
CA ARG A 55 1.66 8.22 -14.45
C ARG A 55 2.82 9.09 -13.98
N ASP A 56 3.99 8.48 -13.92
CA ASP A 56 5.24 9.17 -13.62
C ASP A 56 6.04 9.36 -14.93
N PRO A 57 6.33 10.60 -15.36
CA PRO A 57 7.14 10.83 -16.55
C PRO A 57 8.61 10.42 -16.35
N SER A 58 9.06 10.21 -15.11
CA SER A 58 10.45 9.90 -14.79
C SER A 58 10.78 8.40 -14.76
N GLY A 59 9.78 7.51 -14.82
CA GLY A 59 10.02 6.08 -14.77
C GLY A 59 8.81 5.21 -15.12
N GLU A 60 9.10 4.00 -15.58
CA GLU A 60 8.07 2.98 -15.80
C GLU A 60 7.56 2.41 -14.48
N ARG A 61 6.27 2.06 -14.44
CA ARG A 61 5.64 1.43 -13.27
C ARG A 61 4.89 0.17 -13.68
N THR A 62 5.10 -0.90 -12.92
CA THR A 62 4.33 -2.14 -13.04
C THR A 62 3.16 -2.09 -12.06
N LEU A 63 1.93 -2.06 -12.57
CA LEU A 63 0.70 -2.05 -11.79
C LEU A 63 -0.07 -3.36 -11.96
N TRP A 64 -0.58 -3.89 -10.86
CA TRP A 64 -1.63 -4.90 -10.87
C TRP A 64 -2.98 -4.22 -10.59
N ILE A 65 -3.92 -4.37 -11.53
CA ILE A 65 -5.24 -3.74 -11.51
C ILE A 65 -6.25 -4.83 -11.86
N ASP A 66 -7.16 -5.17 -10.95
CA ASP A 66 -8.08 -6.30 -11.12
C ASP A 66 -8.91 -6.21 -12.41
N ALA A 67 -9.41 -5.03 -12.78
CA ALA A 67 -10.17 -4.82 -14.02
C ALA A 67 -9.38 -5.10 -15.31
N LEU A 68 -8.04 -5.05 -15.27
CA LEU A 68 -7.17 -5.27 -16.43
C LEU A 68 -6.44 -6.62 -16.38
N CYS A 69 -6.03 -7.06 -15.19
CA CYS A 69 -5.22 -8.26 -14.99
C CYS A 69 -6.06 -9.53 -14.84
N ILE A 70 -7.35 -9.42 -14.50
CA ILE A 70 -8.28 -10.55 -14.44
C ILE A 70 -9.11 -10.56 -15.71
N ASN A 71 -9.25 -11.71 -16.35
CA ASN A 71 -10.18 -11.85 -17.46
C ASN A 71 -11.63 -11.73 -16.96
N GLN A 72 -12.20 -10.55 -17.10
CA GLN A 72 -13.56 -10.25 -16.63
C GLN A 72 -14.65 -11.03 -17.38
N GLN A 73 -14.34 -11.61 -18.55
CA GLN A 73 -15.29 -12.40 -19.36
C GLN A 73 -15.32 -13.88 -18.96
N ASN A 74 -14.34 -14.36 -18.19
CA ASN A 74 -14.27 -15.74 -17.74
C ASN A 74 -14.59 -15.84 -16.25
N ASN A 75 -15.84 -16.19 -15.94
CA ASN A 75 -16.30 -16.31 -14.55
C ASN A 75 -15.53 -17.35 -13.72
N GLN A 76 -15.03 -18.42 -14.35
CA GLN A 76 -14.25 -19.44 -13.65
C GLN A 76 -12.87 -18.91 -13.24
N GLU A 77 -12.16 -18.27 -14.17
CA GLU A 77 -10.89 -17.61 -13.89
C GLU A 77 -11.06 -16.49 -12.87
N LYS A 78 -12.09 -15.65 -13.05
CA LYS A 78 -12.43 -14.57 -12.13
C LYS A 78 -12.61 -15.10 -10.71
N GLY A 79 -13.36 -16.19 -10.53
CA GLY A 79 -13.53 -16.83 -9.23
C GLY A 79 -12.20 -17.26 -8.59
N GLN A 80 -11.31 -17.88 -9.37
CA GLN A 80 -9.98 -18.30 -8.90
C GLN A 80 -9.08 -17.11 -8.53
N GLN A 81 -9.11 -16.04 -9.33
CA GLN A 81 -8.33 -14.83 -9.08
C GLN A 81 -8.84 -14.07 -7.85
N VAL A 82 -10.17 -13.96 -7.68
CA VAL A 82 -10.78 -13.36 -6.49
C VAL A 82 -10.37 -14.11 -5.22
N GLN A 83 -10.40 -15.45 -5.24
CA GLN A 83 -9.89 -16.26 -4.12
C GLN A 83 -8.39 -16.05 -3.85
N SER A 84 -7.63 -15.61 -4.86
CA SER A 84 -6.20 -15.35 -4.76
C SER A 84 -5.86 -13.90 -4.40
N MET A 85 -6.83 -12.98 -4.36
CA MET A 85 -6.58 -11.55 -4.13
C MET A 85 -5.76 -11.27 -2.88
N ALA A 86 -6.07 -11.94 -1.76
CA ALA A 86 -5.30 -11.77 -0.53
C ALA A 86 -3.79 -12.04 -0.74
N LYS A 87 -3.45 -13.08 -1.51
CA LYS A 87 -2.06 -13.43 -1.83
C LYS A 87 -1.42 -12.47 -2.83
N ILE A 88 -2.20 -11.93 -3.77
CA ILE A 88 -1.74 -10.95 -4.75
C ILE A 88 -1.38 -9.65 -4.03
N TYR A 89 -2.33 -9.09 -3.28
CA TYR A 89 -2.09 -7.86 -2.51
C TYR A 89 -0.97 -8.01 -1.49
N ALA A 90 -0.87 -9.15 -0.80
CA ALA A 90 0.22 -9.42 0.14
C ALA A 90 1.60 -9.55 -0.52
N LYS A 91 1.67 -9.82 -1.83
CA LYS A 91 2.91 -9.92 -2.60
C LYS A 91 3.27 -8.65 -3.37
N ALA A 92 2.38 -7.66 -3.40
CA ALA A 92 2.67 -6.37 -4.02
C ALA A 92 3.77 -5.64 -3.22
N SER A 93 4.61 -4.88 -3.90
CA SER A 93 5.63 -4.03 -3.27
C SER A 93 4.98 -2.98 -2.37
N ARG A 94 3.81 -2.49 -2.77
CA ARG A 94 2.88 -1.70 -1.96
C ARG A 94 1.49 -1.76 -2.57
N VAL A 95 0.51 -1.34 -1.80
CA VAL A 95 -0.86 -1.12 -2.25
C VAL A 95 -1.10 0.38 -2.32
N ILE A 96 -1.52 0.87 -3.48
CA ILE A 96 -1.88 2.26 -3.71
C ILE A 96 -3.38 2.36 -3.59
N VAL A 97 -3.87 3.17 -2.65
CA VAL A 97 -5.30 3.40 -2.45
C VAL A 97 -5.70 4.68 -3.17
N TRP A 98 -6.57 4.55 -4.18
CA TRP A 98 -7.15 5.68 -4.91
C TRP A 98 -8.55 5.97 -4.39
N LEU A 99 -8.71 7.17 -3.81
CA LEU A 99 -9.99 7.62 -3.23
C LEU A 99 -10.80 8.51 -4.17
N GLY A 100 -10.27 8.84 -5.35
CA GLY A 100 -10.85 9.78 -6.30
C GLY A 100 -10.02 11.04 -6.45
N GLU A 101 -10.49 11.94 -7.31
CA GLU A 101 -9.92 13.27 -7.50
C GLU A 101 -10.04 14.11 -6.21
N PRO A 102 -9.08 15.01 -5.97
CA PRO A 102 -9.12 15.87 -4.80
C PRO A 102 -10.35 16.79 -4.85
N THR A 103 -10.98 16.94 -3.69
CA THR A 103 -12.07 17.87 -3.43
C THR A 103 -11.70 18.77 -2.25
N VAL A 104 -12.40 19.89 -2.10
CA VAL A 104 -12.23 20.79 -0.94
C VAL A 104 -12.43 20.02 0.37
N ASP A 105 -13.42 19.12 0.39
CA ASP A 105 -13.71 18.30 1.57
C ASP A 105 -12.61 17.26 1.84
N SER A 106 -12.01 16.68 0.79
CA SER A 106 -10.90 15.75 0.97
C SER A 106 -9.68 16.46 1.57
N ASP A 107 -9.36 17.67 1.10
CA ASP A 107 -8.24 18.45 1.64
C ASP A 107 -8.45 18.75 3.12
N LEU A 108 -9.67 19.16 3.50
CA LEU A 108 -10.02 19.40 4.89
C LEU A 108 -9.88 18.13 5.74
N ALA A 109 -10.39 16.99 5.24
CA ALA A 109 -10.33 15.71 5.95
C ALA A 109 -8.88 15.24 6.15
N PHE A 110 -8.04 15.31 5.12
CA PHE A 110 -6.62 14.95 5.23
C PHE A 110 -5.86 15.89 6.16
N ASN A 111 -6.12 17.19 6.10
CA ASN A 111 -5.50 18.15 7.02
C ASN A 111 -5.90 17.89 8.48
N ALA A 112 -7.18 17.62 8.73
CA ALA A 112 -7.66 17.26 10.06
C ALA A 112 -7.00 15.97 10.57
N LEU A 113 -6.93 14.93 9.72
CA LEU A 113 -6.26 13.68 10.05
C LEU A 113 -4.77 13.89 10.37
N LEU A 114 -4.05 14.65 9.54
CA LEU A 114 -2.64 14.95 9.75
C LEU A 114 -2.40 15.76 11.03
N SER A 115 -3.31 16.68 11.36
CA SER A 115 -3.22 17.45 12.62
C SER A 115 -3.37 16.54 13.84
N PHE A 116 -4.27 15.56 13.78
CA PHE A 116 -4.49 14.59 14.86
C PHE A 116 -3.30 13.64 15.03
N VAL A 117 -2.75 13.11 13.93
CA VAL A 117 -1.57 12.22 13.98
C VAL A 117 -0.37 12.94 14.63
N ARG A 118 -0.14 14.22 14.29
CA ARG A 118 0.95 15.01 14.88
C ARG A 118 0.79 15.20 16.39
N GLN A 119 -0.44 15.40 16.87
CA GLN A 119 -0.70 15.55 18.31
C GLN A 119 -0.38 14.27 19.09
N LEU A 120 -0.66 13.09 18.52
CA LEU A 120 -0.33 11.82 19.16
C LEU A 120 1.18 11.57 19.27
N ASP A 121 1.95 12.00 18.28
CA ASP A 121 3.41 11.91 18.33
C ASP A 121 4.00 12.79 19.46
N GLU A 122 3.41 13.96 19.68
CA GLU A 122 3.82 14.90 20.74
C GLU A 122 3.48 14.39 22.15
N GLU A 123 2.29 13.78 22.34
CA GLU A 123 1.89 13.20 23.62
C GLU A 123 2.67 11.92 23.98
N GLY A 124 3.14 11.18 22.97
CA GLY A 124 3.98 9.98 23.14
C GLY A 124 5.43 10.26 23.59
N GLN A 125 5.86 11.54 23.66
CA GLN A 125 7.22 11.95 24.00
C GLN A 125 7.39 12.55 25.41
N SER A 126 6.39 12.48 26.29
CA SER A 126 6.51 13.00 27.66
C SER A 126 7.73 12.38 28.38
N PRO A 127 8.67 13.19 28.91
CA PRO A 127 9.91 12.70 29.49
C PRO A 127 9.62 11.83 30.72
N ARG A 128 10.16 10.61 30.70
CA ARG A 128 10.10 9.64 31.81
C ARG A 128 10.45 10.35 33.13
N PRO A 129 9.66 10.24 34.21
CA PRO A 129 9.99 10.89 35.47
C PRO A 129 11.34 10.36 35.94
N THR A 130 12.33 11.26 36.02
CA THR A 130 13.59 11.00 36.70
C THR A 130 13.29 10.78 38.17
N THR A 131 13.34 9.52 38.61
CA THR A 131 13.43 9.17 40.02
C THR A 131 14.70 9.81 40.57
N THR A 132 14.56 10.97 41.22
CA THR A 132 15.59 11.48 42.12
C THR A 132 15.59 10.58 43.35
N ALA A 133 16.60 9.72 43.43
CA ALA A 133 16.98 9.05 44.66
C ALA A 133 17.32 10.14 45.69
N ASN A 134 16.47 10.27 46.72
CA ASN A 134 16.85 10.96 47.93
C ASN A 134 17.81 10.05 48.70
N ASP A 135 19.11 10.27 48.48
CA ASP A 135 20.12 9.94 49.47
C ASP A 135 19.92 10.85 50.69
N ALA A 136 19.62 10.25 51.83
CA ALA A 136 19.87 10.86 53.14
C ALA A 136 20.65 9.85 53.99
N PRO A 137 21.77 10.25 54.62
CA PRO A 137 22.49 9.40 55.54
C PRO A 137 21.92 9.60 56.95
N GLU A 138 21.59 8.53 57.66
CA GLU A 138 21.57 8.57 59.13
C GLU A 138 22.43 7.47 59.70
N SER A 139 23.56 7.90 60.26
CA SER A 139 24.41 7.09 61.12
C SER A 139 23.80 6.96 62.51
N GLY A 140 23.85 5.76 63.05
CA GLY A 140 24.30 5.52 64.43
C GLY A 140 23.23 5.50 65.52
N LEU A 141 23.05 4.33 66.14
CA LEU A 141 23.51 4.09 67.51
C LEU A 141 23.41 2.60 67.88
N LEU A 142 24.49 2.12 68.48
CA LEU A 142 24.71 0.80 69.07
C LEU A 142 23.86 0.58 70.32
N GLU A 143 23.60 -0.70 70.68
CA GLU A 143 23.61 -1.33 72.03
C GLU A 143 22.69 -2.59 72.07
N PRO A 144 22.82 -3.56 73.02
CA PRO A 144 23.72 -4.70 72.87
C PRO A 144 23.04 -6.07 73.15
N LEU A 145 23.89 -7.11 73.15
CA LEU A 145 23.64 -8.54 73.37
C LEU A 145 22.70 -8.91 74.54
N ALA A 146 21.86 -9.92 74.29
CA ALA A 146 21.54 -11.03 75.19
C ALA A 146 21.30 -12.30 74.37
#